data_AF-A0A0G3BMP4-F1
#
_entry.id   AF-A0A0G3BMP4-F1
#
_cell.length_a   1.000
_cell.length_b   1.000
_cell.length_c   1.000
_cell.angle_alpha   90.00
_cell.angle_beta   90.00
_cell.angle_gamma   90.00
#
_symmetry.space_group_name_H-M   'P 1'
#
loop_
_entity.id
_entity.type
_entity.pdbx_description
1 polymer ?
#
loop_
_entity_poly.entity_id
_entity_poly.type
_entity_poly.pdbx_seq_one_letter_code
_entity_poly.pdbx_strand_id
1 'polypeptide(L)'
;MAYLTGSATGPSQLLDALRVFATANGWTELRWGASGPGQQLSLQNGTQFVHLRSAVNEAARPGYGSVNGIFLTGSSAFEAAQPWNNQPGTIRNTGNQIEVCGLYEVGASSTYHLFALDAPALLLLVAEVTPGVYHHLAFGNLAKYGNYPGGAFVSGAFASDNYIYGGSSSGDYIFGHAQDRHPGLPFNDYKHYGGNYVRGQVDGFDGWFSVCRTNPHTGKRAKSTWEDGTGGTRESLARYWWAHTPNTLNGVAPMQPFYVFVERPDGYFSPFGYTPHLRYMNIQHYTAAEPFAIGREEWMAFPGHSKNGKSGAHGYAVRLVR
;
A
#
# COMPACT_ATOMS: atom_id res chain seq x y z
N MET A 1 -18.07 6.83 4.65
CA MET A 1 -17.44 6.29 3.43
C MET A 1 -17.65 7.26 2.28
N ALA A 2 -16.60 7.65 1.56
CA ALA A 2 -16.64 8.65 0.49
C ALA A 2 -15.67 8.29 -0.66
N TYR A 3 -16.00 8.78 -1.85
CA TYR A 3 -15.17 8.66 -3.05
C TYR A 3 -15.08 10.02 -3.75
N LEU A 4 -13.88 10.39 -4.20
CA LEU A 4 -13.63 11.59 -4.99
C LEU A 4 -12.61 11.28 -6.09
N THR A 5 -12.83 11.83 -7.28
CA THR A 5 -11.88 11.76 -8.39
C THR A 5 -11.54 13.15 -8.90
N GLY A 6 -10.33 13.31 -9.42
CA GLY A 6 -9.88 14.58 -9.98
C GLY A 6 -8.56 14.44 -10.72
N SER A 7 -7.93 15.56 -11.01
CA SER A 7 -6.61 15.62 -11.66
C SER A 7 -5.64 16.45 -10.85
N ALA A 8 -4.38 16.04 -10.79
CA ALA A 8 -3.28 16.79 -10.18
C ALA A 8 -2.15 17.02 -11.19
N THR A 9 -1.56 18.21 -11.15
CA THR A 9 -0.42 18.61 -12.02
C THR A 9 0.94 18.36 -11.38
N GLY A 10 0.96 17.71 -10.22
CA GLY A 10 2.19 17.25 -9.60
C GLY A 10 2.00 16.75 -8.17
N PRO A 11 3.09 16.26 -7.55
CA PRO A 11 3.08 15.64 -6.24
C PRO A 11 2.46 16.49 -5.13
N SER A 12 2.75 17.78 -5.09
CA SER A 12 2.26 18.69 -4.03
C SER A 12 0.76 18.97 -4.16
N GLN A 13 0.23 19.11 -5.38
CA GLN A 13 -1.21 19.28 -5.58
C GLN A 13 -1.96 17.97 -5.27
N LEU A 14 -1.38 16.83 -5.64
CA LEU A 14 -1.95 15.53 -5.29
C LEU A 14 -2.01 15.32 -3.76
N LEU A 15 -0.94 15.71 -3.05
CA LEU A 15 -0.91 15.65 -1.60
C LEU A 15 -1.92 16.61 -0.95
N ASP A 16 -2.12 17.80 -1.51
CA ASP A 16 -3.13 18.75 -1.04
C ASP A 16 -4.57 18.22 -1.26
N ALA A 17 -4.83 17.58 -2.41
CA ALA A 17 -6.11 16.91 -2.66
C ALA A 17 -6.39 15.81 -1.63
N LEU A 18 -5.38 14.98 -1.32
CA LEU A 18 -5.47 13.98 -0.26
C LEU A 18 -5.73 14.63 1.11
N ARG A 19 -5.06 15.74 1.46
CA ARG A 19 -5.25 16.47 2.71
C ARG A 19 -6.68 16.99 2.88
N VAL A 20 -7.19 17.70 1.87
CA VAL A 20 -8.56 18.24 1.88
C VAL A 20 -9.58 17.10 1.99
N PHE A 21 -9.39 16.02 1.24
CA PHE A 21 -10.26 14.86 1.30
C PHE A 21 -10.19 14.13 2.66
N ALA A 22 -8.99 13.94 3.21
CA ALA A 22 -8.79 13.28 4.50
C ALA A 22 -9.47 14.04 5.64
N THR A 23 -9.27 15.37 5.69
CA THR A 23 -9.87 16.23 6.72
C THR A 23 -11.38 16.29 6.64
N ALA A 24 -11.94 16.33 5.42
CA ALA A 24 -13.38 16.21 5.21
C ALA A 24 -13.96 14.85 5.67
N ASN A 25 -13.11 13.81 5.76
CA ASN A 25 -13.47 12.46 6.15
C ASN A 25 -12.92 12.06 7.53
N GLY A 26 -12.83 13.02 8.45
CA GLY A 26 -12.61 12.75 9.88
C GLY A 26 -11.15 12.50 10.30
N TRP A 27 -10.18 12.72 9.41
CA TRP A 27 -8.77 12.79 9.82
C TRP A 27 -8.41 14.19 10.32
N THR A 28 -7.64 14.28 11.39
CA THR A 28 -7.14 15.54 11.92
C THR A 28 -5.84 15.92 11.22
N GLU A 29 -5.77 17.13 10.66
CA GLU A 29 -4.52 17.72 10.16
C GLU A 29 -3.69 18.22 11.35
N LEU A 30 -2.51 17.63 11.54
CA LEU A 30 -1.56 18.02 12.60
C LEU A 30 -0.47 18.96 12.09
N ARG A 31 -0.15 18.86 10.79
CA ARG A 31 0.86 19.70 10.13
C ARG A 31 0.58 19.77 8.64
N TRP A 32 0.63 20.98 8.10
CA TRP A 32 0.69 21.26 6.67
C TRP A 32 1.67 22.41 6.42
N GLY A 33 2.54 22.27 5.41
CA GLY A 33 3.44 23.35 5.02
C GLY A 33 4.62 22.90 4.18
N ALA A 34 5.43 23.85 3.73
CA ALA A 34 6.56 23.57 2.85
C ALA A 34 7.62 22.68 3.53
N SER A 35 8.25 21.80 2.75
CA SER A 35 9.36 20.95 3.19
C SER A 35 10.28 20.66 2.00
N GLY A 36 11.39 21.40 1.91
CA GLY A 36 12.21 21.43 0.69
C GLY A 36 11.40 21.96 -0.50
N PRO A 37 11.50 21.36 -1.70
CA PRO A 37 10.72 21.75 -2.89
C PRO A 37 9.27 21.22 -2.87
N GLY A 38 8.89 20.43 -1.86
CA GLY A 38 7.56 19.86 -1.71
C GLY A 38 6.78 20.40 -0.51
N GLN A 39 5.74 19.66 -0.14
CA GLN A 39 4.86 19.89 1.01
C GLN A 39 4.99 18.71 1.97
N GLN A 40 4.90 18.97 3.27
CA GLN A 40 4.74 17.94 4.29
C GLN A 40 3.32 17.95 4.84
N LEU A 41 2.83 16.77 5.18
CA LEU A 41 1.53 16.56 5.77
C LEU A 41 1.67 15.58 6.93
N SER A 42 1.03 15.88 8.06
CA SER A 42 0.84 14.90 9.15
C SER A 42 -0.63 14.82 9.49
N LEU A 43 -1.14 13.59 9.52
CA LEU A 43 -2.55 13.31 9.79
C LEU A 43 -2.68 12.36 10.98
N GLN A 44 -3.81 12.48 11.69
CA GLN A 44 -4.18 11.57 12.77
C GLN A 44 -5.61 11.08 12.61
N ASN A 45 -5.83 9.82 12.98
CA ASN A 45 -7.16 9.26 13.21
C ASN A 45 -7.09 8.33 14.44
N GLY A 46 -7.67 8.77 15.56
CA GLY A 46 -7.54 8.07 16.84
C GLY A 46 -6.07 7.93 17.26
N THR A 47 -5.59 6.69 17.38
CA THR A 47 -4.20 6.36 17.75
C THR A 47 -3.27 6.17 16.56
N GLN A 48 -3.76 6.35 15.34
CA GLN A 48 -2.96 6.23 14.12
C GLN A 48 -2.41 7.59 13.72
N PHE A 49 -1.10 7.64 13.50
CA PHE A 49 -0.37 8.80 13.01
C PHE A 49 0.34 8.43 11.72
N VAL A 50 0.16 9.26 10.70
CA VAL A 50 0.84 9.12 9.41
C VAL A 50 1.47 10.43 9.00
N HIS A 51 2.61 10.33 8.33
CA HIS A 51 3.38 11.46 7.88
C HIS A 51 3.74 11.28 6.42
N LEU A 52 3.42 12.29 5.63
CA LEU A 52 3.61 12.29 4.20
C LEU A 52 4.44 13.49 3.79
N ARG A 53 5.15 13.33 2.67
CA ARG A 53 5.87 14.43 2.04
C ARG A 53 5.82 14.27 0.53
N SER A 54 5.42 15.31 -0.18
CA SER A 54 5.59 15.36 -1.62
C SER A 54 7.06 15.60 -1.95
N ALA A 55 7.54 14.89 -2.96
CA ALA A 55 8.89 14.97 -3.50
C ALA A 55 8.79 15.50 -4.91
N VAL A 56 9.56 16.55 -5.23
CA VAL A 56 9.62 17.14 -6.56
C VAL A 56 11.06 17.07 -7.04
N ASN A 57 11.35 16.07 -7.87
CA ASN A 57 12.69 15.74 -8.35
C ASN A 57 13.72 15.53 -7.20
N GLU A 58 13.33 14.76 -6.18
CA GLU A 58 14.17 14.48 -5.02
C GLU A 58 14.36 12.99 -4.77
N ALA A 59 15.53 12.60 -4.26
CA ALA A 59 15.78 11.22 -3.87
C ALA A 59 14.97 10.85 -2.62
N ALA A 60 14.36 9.66 -2.65
CA ALA A 60 13.63 9.09 -1.52
C ALA A 60 14.48 8.86 -0.28
N ARG A 61 15.72 8.43 -0.52
CA ARG A 61 16.76 8.17 0.46
C ARG A 61 18.13 8.18 -0.23
N PRO A 62 19.24 8.29 0.50
CA PRO A 62 20.58 8.19 -0.10
C PRO A 62 20.73 6.92 -0.95
N GLY A 63 21.27 7.06 -2.16
CA GLY A 63 21.44 5.95 -3.12
C GLY A 63 20.26 5.66 -4.03
N TYR A 64 19.16 6.42 -3.93
CA TYR A 64 18.01 6.33 -4.83
C TYR A 64 18.03 7.48 -5.85
N GLY A 65 17.51 7.21 -7.06
CA GLY A 65 17.30 8.26 -8.04
C GLY A 65 16.26 9.28 -7.57
N SER A 66 16.31 10.49 -8.12
CA SER A 66 15.29 11.50 -7.88
C SER A 66 13.94 11.05 -8.42
N VAL A 67 12.88 11.29 -7.65
CA VAL A 67 11.50 10.93 -7.98
C VAL A 67 10.57 12.12 -7.83
N ASN A 68 9.47 12.08 -8.58
CA ASN A 68 8.28 12.88 -8.32
C ASN A 68 7.25 11.97 -7.65
N GLY A 69 6.82 12.28 -6.43
CA GLY A 69 5.93 11.38 -5.72
C GLY A 69 5.55 11.82 -4.32
N ILE A 70 4.89 10.94 -3.58
CA ILE A 70 4.48 11.15 -2.20
C ILE A 70 5.10 10.03 -1.37
N PHE A 71 5.93 10.39 -0.39
CA PHE A 71 6.39 9.47 0.63
C PHE A 71 5.37 9.37 1.76
N LEU A 72 5.35 8.21 2.41
CA LEU A 72 4.49 7.89 3.55
C LEU A 72 5.27 7.07 4.57
N THR A 73 5.17 7.47 5.83
CA THR A 73 5.57 6.66 6.99
C THR A 73 4.53 6.76 8.10
N GLY A 74 4.54 5.78 9.00
CA GLY A 74 3.70 5.77 10.21
C GLY A 74 4.53 6.06 11.45
N SER A 75 3.86 6.42 12.55
CA SER A 75 4.49 6.64 13.85
C SER A 75 3.56 6.27 15.01
N SER A 76 4.05 6.35 16.25
CA SER A 76 3.23 6.15 17.46
C SER A 76 2.71 7.44 18.06
N ALA A 77 3.26 8.59 17.69
CA ALA A 77 2.85 9.91 18.16
C ALA A 77 3.32 11.02 17.21
N PHE A 78 2.81 12.23 17.43
CA PHE A 78 3.24 13.43 16.71
C PHE A 78 3.94 14.42 17.66
N GLU A 79 5.07 14.95 17.21
CA GLU A 79 5.87 15.97 17.88
C GLU A 79 6.16 17.13 16.94
N ALA A 80 5.64 18.30 17.27
CA ALA A 80 5.71 19.49 16.43
C ALA A 80 7.14 19.96 16.15
N ALA A 81 8.09 19.68 17.05
CA ALA A 81 9.51 20.03 16.88
C ALA A 81 10.31 19.06 16.00
N GLN A 82 9.79 17.85 15.75
CA GLN A 82 10.48 16.83 14.93
C GLN A 82 10.13 16.98 13.45
N PRO A 83 11.03 16.62 12.50
CA PRO A 83 10.69 16.60 11.08
C PRO A 83 9.67 15.51 10.78
N TRP A 84 8.97 15.62 9.65
CA TRP A 84 7.84 14.74 9.29
C TRP A 84 8.21 13.25 9.33
N ASN A 85 9.45 12.89 8.96
CA ASN A 85 9.93 11.52 8.87
C ASN A 85 10.65 11.03 10.13
N ASN A 86 10.75 11.83 11.20
CA ASN A 86 11.47 11.45 12.43
C ASN A 86 10.59 11.64 13.67
N GLN A 87 9.39 11.10 13.62
CA GLN A 87 8.41 11.20 14.70
C GLN A 87 8.61 10.07 15.73
N PRO A 88 8.09 10.19 16.96
CA PRO A 88 8.20 9.11 17.93
C PRO A 88 7.60 7.80 17.41
N GLY A 89 8.35 6.71 17.53
CA GLY A 89 7.91 5.40 17.05
C GLY A 89 7.77 5.29 15.52
N THR A 90 8.42 6.17 14.75
CA THR A 90 8.49 6.05 13.29
C THR A 90 9.06 4.69 12.86
N ILE A 91 8.59 4.20 11.72
CA ILE A 91 9.09 2.99 11.07
C ILE A 91 10.59 3.14 10.80
N ARG A 92 11.39 2.23 11.35
CA ARG A 92 12.85 2.19 11.16
C ARG A 92 13.31 0.81 10.81
N ASN A 93 14.39 0.73 10.04
CA ASN A 93 15.07 -0.53 9.81
C ASN A 93 16.01 -0.91 10.96
N THR A 94 16.56 -2.13 10.91
CA THR A 94 17.54 -2.65 11.89
C THR A 94 18.83 -1.82 11.98
N GLY A 95 19.15 -1.04 10.95
CA GLY A 95 20.23 -0.06 10.93
C GLY A 95 19.84 1.33 11.45
N ASN A 96 18.66 1.47 12.07
CA ASN A 96 18.11 2.72 12.61
C ASN A 96 17.81 3.80 11.54
N GLN A 97 17.72 3.43 10.27
CA GLN A 97 17.32 4.35 9.20
C GLN A 97 15.80 4.39 9.09
N ILE A 98 15.26 5.56 8.75
CA ILE A 98 13.83 5.75 8.56
C ILE A 98 13.38 5.01 7.31
N GLU A 99 12.30 4.26 7.44
CA GLU A 99 11.66 3.56 6.33
C GLU A 99 10.36 4.27 5.91
N VAL A 100 10.16 4.29 4.60
CA VAL A 100 9.01 4.90 3.94
C VAL A 100 8.47 3.95 2.88
N CYS A 101 7.21 4.14 2.55
CA CYS A 101 6.60 3.68 1.30
C CYS A 101 6.14 4.92 0.52
N GLY A 102 5.59 4.77 -0.67
CA GLY A 102 5.12 5.92 -1.41
C GLY A 102 4.34 5.65 -2.68
N LEU A 103 3.93 6.73 -3.31
CA LEU A 103 3.35 6.76 -4.64
C LEU A 103 4.32 7.56 -5.52
N TYR A 104 4.90 6.92 -6.53
CA TYR A 104 5.97 7.48 -7.36
C TYR A 104 5.51 7.81 -8.76
N GLU A 105 6.37 8.49 -9.53
CA GLU A 105 6.16 8.87 -10.93
C GLU A 105 4.96 9.80 -11.17
N VAL A 106 4.56 10.58 -10.16
CA VAL A 106 3.46 11.54 -10.30
C VAL A 106 3.83 12.59 -11.34
N GLY A 107 3.21 12.49 -12.51
CA GLY A 107 3.44 13.36 -13.65
C GLY A 107 2.66 14.68 -13.59
N ALA A 108 2.81 15.47 -14.66
CA ALA A 108 2.20 16.79 -14.80
C ALA A 108 0.68 16.79 -15.03
N SER A 109 0.08 15.61 -15.22
CA SER A 109 -1.38 15.43 -15.29
C SER A 109 -1.70 13.99 -14.91
N SER A 110 -1.90 13.77 -13.61
CA SER A 110 -2.30 12.46 -13.07
C SER A 110 -3.77 12.50 -12.66
N THR A 111 -4.60 11.65 -13.24
CA THR A 111 -5.95 11.39 -12.72
C THR A 111 -5.80 10.63 -11.41
N TYR A 112 -6.56 11.02 -10.38
CA TYR A 112 -6.52 10.37 -9.09
C TYR A 112 -7.91 9.99 -8.59
N HIS A 113 -7.92 8.96 -7.75
CA HIS A 113 -9.08 8.40 -7.06
C HIS A 113 -8.78 8.35 -5.57
N LEU A 114 -9.61 9.01 -4.77
CA LEU A 114 -9.52 9.08 -3.33
C LEU A 114 -10.70 8.34 -2.71
N PHE A 115 -10.40 7.46 -1.77
CA PHE A 115 -11.37 6.67 -1.04
C PHE A 115 -11.16 6.88 0.46
N ALA A 116 -12.25 7.19 1.16
CA ALA A 116 -12.31 7.18 2.62
C ALA A 116 -13.35 6.15 3.04
N LEU A 117 -12.93 5.16 3.81
CA LEU A 117 -13.78 4.04 4.22
C LEU A 117 -13.73 3.92 5.74
N ASP A 118 -14.84 3.53 6.37
CA ASP A 118 -14.99 3.48 7.82
C ASP A 118 -15.20 2.04 8.30
N ALA A 119 -15.03 1.79 9.59
CA ALA A 119 -15.25 0.49 10.23
C ALA A 119 -14.50 -0.70 9.55
N PRO A 120 -13.15 -0.70 9.55
CA PRO A 120 -12.23 0.27 10.13
C PRO A 120 -11.87 1.41 9.15
N ALA A 121 -11.30 2.49 9.70
CA ALA A 121 -10.84 3.63 8.92
C ALA A 121 -9.77 3.22 7.89
N LEU A 122 -9.93 3.66 6.63
CA LEU A 122 -8.96 3.49 5.56
C LEU A 122 -9.02 4.70 4.62
N LEU A 123 -7.87 5.31 4.37
CA LEU A 123 -7.66 6.22 3.25
C LEU A 123 -6.83 5.52 2.19
N LEU A 124 -7.30 5.58 0.94
CA LEU A 124 -6.60 5.07 -0.22
C LEU A 124 -6.58 6.17 -1.28
N LEU A 125 -5.39 6.43 -1.79
CA LEU A 125 -5.13 7.21 -2.97
C LEU A 125 -4.65 6.25 -4.07
N VAL A 126 -5.30 6.28 -5.22
CA VAL A 126 -4.82 5.66 -6.45
C VAL A 126 -4.62 6.76 -7.49
N ALA A 127 -3.48 6.81 -8.16
CA ALA A 127 -3.20 7.77 -9.22
C ALA A 127 -2.78 7.04 -10.49
N GLU A 128 -3.38 7.42 -11.62
CA GLU A 128 -2.91 7.08 -12.95
C GLU A 128 -1.75 8.03 -13.30
N VAL A 129 -0.53 7.55 -13.07
CA VAL A 129 0.70 8.37 -13.16
C VAL A 129 1.19 8.53 -14.60
N THR A 130 0.74 7.64 -15.48
CA THR A 130 0.87 7.66 -16.94
C THR A 130 -0.30 6.83 -17.47
N PRO A 131 -0.84 7.08 -18.68
CA PRO A 131 -2.00 6.34 -19.19
C PRO A 131 -1.82 4.82 -19.08
N GLY A 132 -2.73 4.17 -18.33
CA GLY A 132 -2.71 2.73 -18.07
C GLY A 132 -1.79 2.26 -16.93
N VAL A 133 -1.04 3.15 -16.29
CA VAL A 133 -0.14 2.87 -15.15
C VAL A 133 -0.66 3.52 -13.87
N TYR A 134 -0.94 2.71 -12.86
CA TYR A 134 -1.57 3.09 -11.62
C TYR A 134 -0.66 2.79 -10.43
N HIS A 135 -0.46 3.79 -9.58
CA HIS A 135 0.21 3.63 -8.29
C HIS A 135 -0.74 3.96 -7.15
N HIS A 136 -0.49 3.36 -5.99
CA HIS A 136 -1.35 3.54 -4.84
C HIS A 136 -0.57 3.91 -3.58
N LEU A 137 -1.30 4.51 -2.65
CA LEU A 137 -0.87 4.80 -1.29
C LEU A 137 -2.08 4.62 -0.39
N ALA A 138 -1.94 3.83 0.67
CA ALA A 138 -3.02 3.54 1.59
C ALA A 138 -2.54 3.56 3.03
N PHE A 139 -3.42 3.97 3.92
CA PHE A 139 -3.18 3.89 5.35
C PHE A 139 -4.50 3.83 6.09
N GLY A 140 -4.51 3.10 7.20
CA GLY A 140 -5.72 2.92 7.98
C GLY A 140 -5.52 1.91 9.10
N ASN A 141 -6.61 1.31 9.54
CA ASN A 141 -6.60 0.24 10.53
C ASN A 141 -7.12 -1.07 9.92
N LEU A 142 -6.59 -2.18 10.39
CA LEU A 142 -7.09 -3.52 10.05
C LEU A 142 -8.37 -3.83 10.83
N ALA A 143 -9.26 -4.60 10.22
CA ALA A 143 -10.27 -5.35 10.95
C ALA A 143 -9.54 -6.49 11.68
N LYS A 144 -9.51 -6.42 13.01
CA LYS A 144 -8.74 -7.33 13.86
C LYS A 144 -9.50 -8.62 14.12
N TYR A 145 -8.78 -9.74 14.23
CA TYR A 145 -9.35 -11.04 14.62
C TYR A 145 -9.57 -11.21 16.12
N GLY A 146 -9.12 -10.24 16.92
CA GLY A 146 -9.31 -10.23 18.36
C GLY A 146 -9.11 -8.83 18.94
N ASN A 147 -9.14 -8.74 20.27
CA ASN A 147 -8.91 -7.50 20.98
C ASN A 147 -7.45 -7.37 21.41
N TYR A 148 -6.68 -6.59 20.66
CA TYR A 148 -5.27 -6.26 20.96
C TYR A 148 -4.91 -4.85 20.47
N PRO A 149 -3.89 -4.19 21.05
CA PRO A 149 -3.36 -2.93 20.55
C PRO A 149 -2.74 -3.07 19.14
N GLY A 150 -2.68 -1.94 18.42
CA GLY A 150 -2.20 -1.90 17.04
C GLY A 150 -3.30 -2.15 16.01
N GLY A 151 -2.90 -2.61 14.83
CA GLY A 151 -3.75 -2.73 13.65
C GLY A 151 -3.60 -1.58 12.66
N ALA A 152 -2.90 -0.50 13.03
CA ALA A 152 -2.58 0.57 12.09
C ALA A 152 -1.64 0.05 10.99
N PHE A 153 -1.83 0.51 9.76
CA PHE A 153 -0.98 0.14 8.64
C PHE A 153 -0.67 1.33 7.73
N VAL A 154 0.43 1.19 7.01
CA VAL A 154 0.76 2.01 5.83
C VAL A 154 1.15 1.07 4.68
N SER A 155 0.74 1.42 3.48
CA SER A 155 0.92 0.62 2.27
C SER A 155 1.17 1.54 1.09
N GLY A 156 2.06 1.12 0.20
CA GLY A 156 2.39 1.85 -1.01
C GLY A 156 3.52 1.16 -1.74
N ALA A 157 4.01 1.81 -2.80
CA ALA A 157 5.18 1.33 -3.50
C ALA A 157 6.46 1.52 -2.68
N PHE A 158 7.45 0.68 -2.94
CA PHE A 158 8.75 0.72 -2.26
C PHE A 158 9.72 1.72 -2.89
N ALA A 159 9.64 1.94 -4.20
CA ALA A 159 10.59 2.74 -4.96
C ALA A 159 10.00 3.19 -6.31
N SER A 160 10.79 3.92 -7.11
CA SER A 160 10.44 4.25 -8.50
C SER A 160 10.39 3.05 -9.43
N ASP A 161 9.64 3.19 -10.52
CA ASP A 161 9.48 2.15 -11.54
C ASP A 161 10.81 1.71 -12.14
N ASN A 162 11.73 2.64 -12.38
CA ASN A 162 13.06 2.30 -12.87
C ASN A 162 13.82 1.39 -11.89
N TYR A 163 13.69 1.63 -10.58
CA TYR A 163 14.32 0.80 -9.56
C TYR A 163 13.66 -0.58 -9.44
N ILE A 164 12.35 -0.65 -9.68
CA ILE A 164 11.54 -1.85 -9.52
C ILE A 164 11.64 -2.75 -10.76
N TYR A 165 11.39 -2.18 -11.93
CA TYR A 165 11.17 -2.88 -13.20
C TYR A 165 12.33 -2.77 -14.18
N GLY A 166 13.33 -1.91 -13.94
CA GLY A 166 14.45 -1.68 -14.86
C GLY A 166 15.52 -2.78 -14.86
N GLY A 167 15.58 -3.61 -13.81
CA GLY A 167 16.60 -4.66 -13.64
C GLY A 167 16.12 -6.10 -13.83
N SER A 168 14.85 -6.32 -14.14
CA SER A 168 14.23 -7.65 -14.20
C SER A 168 14.35 -8.27 -15.60
N SER A 169 14.68 -9.56 -15.68
CA SER A 169 14.55 -10.37 -16.90
C SER A 169 13.20 -11.09 -17.02
N SER A 170 12.29 -10.88 -16.07
CA SER A 170 11.03 -11.63 -15.93
C SER A 170 9.81 -10.84 -16.44
N GLY A 171 8.84 -11.57 -16.99
CA GLY A 171 7.60 -11.01 -17.55
C GLY A 171 6.41 -11.03 -16.59
N ASP A 172 6.53 -11.62 -15.40
CA ASP A 172 5.49 -11.65 -14.36
C ASP A 172 5.93 -10.76 -13.20
N TYR A 173 5.41 -9.53 -13.14
CA TYR A 173 5.86 -8.54 -12.16
C TYR A 173 5.03 -8.45 -10.89
N ILE A 174 4.18 -9.44 -10.66
CA ILE A 174 3.39 -9.51 -9.45
C ILE A 174 3.76 -10.77 -8.69
N PHE A 175 4.00 -11.87 -9.40
CA PHE A 175 4.36 -13.17 -8.82
C PHE A 175 5.60 -13.83 -9.45
N GLY A 176 6.32 -13.15 -10.34
CA GLY A 176 7.46 -13.70 -11.07
C GLY A 176 8.82 -13.46 -10.42
N HIS A 177 9.78 -14.28 -10.85
CA HIS A 177 11.20 -14.46 -10.52
C HIS A 177 11.74 -14.08 -9.12
N ALA A 178 12.58 -14.96 -8.57
CA ALA A 178 13.20 -14.85 -7.24
C ALA A 178 14.01 -13.55 -6.99
N GLN A 179 14.31 -12.79 -8.03
CA GLN A 179 15.10 -11.55 -7.95
C GLN A 179 14.26 -10.29 -8.15
N ASP A 180 12.98 -10.39 -8.47
CA ASP A 180 12.17 -9.23 -8.82
C ASP A 180 11.67 -8.48 -7.58
N ARG A 181 11.47 -7.18 -7.73
CA ARG A 181 11.00 -6.27 -6.69
C ARG A 181 9.54 -5.99 -7.07
N HIS A 182 8.55 -6.38 -6.27
CA HIS A 182 7.14 -6.21 -6.65
C HIS A 182 6.36 -5.35 -5.65
N PRO A 183 6.32 -4.04 -5.85
CA PRO A 183 5.34 -3.16 -5.24
C PRO A 183 4.25 -2.82 -6.26
N GLY A 184 2.99 -3.03 -5.89
CA GLY A 184 1.87 -2.68 -6.76
C GLY A 184 0.53 -3.09 -6.19
N LEU A 185 0.50 -4.17 -5.42
CA LEU A 185 -0.64 -4.56 -4.61
C LEU A 185 -0.50 -4.02 -3.19
N PRO A 186 -1.60 -3.55 -2.56
CA PRO A 186 -1.61 -3.29 -1.14
C PRO A 186 -1.16 -4.51 -0.36
N PHE A 187 -0.30 -4.32 0.65
CA PHE A 187 0.22 -5.40 1.50
C PHE A 187 0.99 -6.53 0.77
N ASN A 188 1.56 -6.32 -0.41
CA ASN A 188 2.37 -7.37 -1.03
C ASN A 188 3.56 -7.80 -0.13
N ASP A 189 3.75 -9.12 0.08
CA ASP A 189 4.78 -9.72 0.94
C ASP A 189 5.88 -10.49 0.19
N TYR A 190 5.86 -10.50 -1.15
CA TYR A 190 6.64 -11.39 -2.03
C TYR A 190 8.18 -11.42 -1.84
N LYS A 191 8.84 -10.43 -1.23
CA LYS A 191 10.32 -10.31 -1.23
C LYS A 191 10.99 -10.10 0.13
N HIS A 192 12.33 -10.08 0.10
CA HIS A 192 13.25 -9.74 1.18
C HIS A 192 12.83 -8.48 1.93
N TYR A 193 12.52 -7.38 1.24
CA TYR A 193 12.31 -6.07 1.85
C TYR A 193 10.84 -5.68 1.80
N GLY A 194 10.19 -5.57 2.96
CA GLY A 194 8.78 -5.18 3.02
C GLY A 194 8.61 -3.68 2.92
N GLY A 195 7.93 -3.24 1.85
CA GLY A 195 7.55 -1.84 1.63
C GLY A 195 6.19 -1.46 2.23
N ASN A 196 5.50 -2.41 2.85
CA ASN A 196 4.25 -2.18 3.57
C ASN A 196 4.46 -2.53 5.04
N TYR A 197 3.76 -1.86 5.93
CA TYR A 197 4.00 -1.99 7.36
C TYR A 197 2.70 -2.04 8.15
N VAL A 198 2.69 -2.89 9.17
CA VAL A 198 1.60 -2.98 10.14
C VAL A 198 2.15 -2.79 11.55
N ARG A 199 1.50 -1.98 12.37
CA ARG A 199 1.85 -1.81 13.78
C ARG A 199 1.10 -2.85 14.61
N GLY A 200 1.82 -3.52 15.50
CA GLY A 200 1.22 -4.49 16.41
C GLY A 200 1.97 -4.57 17.73
N GLN A 201 1.25 -5.04 18.74
CA GLN A 201 1.85 -5.48 19.99
C GLN A 201 1.72 -7.01 20.08
N VAL A 202 2.85 -7.71 20.07
CA VAL A 202 2.91 -9.19 20.03
C VAL A 202 4.02 -9.65 20.96
N ASP A 203 3.67 -10.47 21.97
CA ASP A 203 4.61 -11.13 22.88
C ASP A 203 5.71 -10.22 23.45
N GLY A 204 5.31 -9.03 23.92
CA GLY A 204 6.21 -8.03 24.52
C GLY A 204 6.90 -7.09 23.52
N PHE A 205 6.80 -7.33 22.21
CA PHE A 205 7.19 -6.35 21.20
C PHE A 205 6.04 -5.39 20.90
N ASP A 206 6.28 -4.08 20.89
CA ASP A 206 5.36 -3.05 20.39
C ASP A 206 6.08 -2.25 19.31
N GLY A 207 5.62 -2.38 18.07
CA GLY A 207 6.27 -1.70 16.95
C GLY A 207 5.73 -2.08 15.60
N TRP A 208 6.48 -1.72 14.57
CA TRP A 208 6.13 -1.96 13.17
C TRP A 208 6.71 -3.28 12.67
N PHE A 209 5.86 -4.05 12.01
CA PHE A 209 6.21 -5.27 11.29
C PHE A 209 6.28 -4.95 9.80
N SER A 210 7.37 -5.35 9.16
CA SER A 210 7.57 -5.23 7.71
C SER A 210 6.85 -6.39 7.02
N VAL A 211 5.92 -6.07 6.12
CA VAL A 211 5.18 -7.07 5.35
C VAL A 211 6.11 -7.64 4.28
N CYS A 212 6.65 -8.82 4.53
CA CYS A 212 7.70 -9.41 3.69
C CYS A 212 7.84 -10.92 3.92
N ARG A 213 8.56 -11.57 3.02
CA ARG A 213 8.81 -13.01 3.08
C ARG A 213 9.89 -13.36 4.09
N THR A 214 11.09 -12.76 3.96
CA THR A 214 12.30 -13.27 4.66
C THR A 214 13.17 -12.24 5.38
N ASN A 215 13.29 -10.97 4.94
CA ASN A 215 14.29 -10.04 5.49
C ASN A 215 13.64 -8.73 5.99
N PRO A 216 12.85 -8.78 7.09
CA PRO A 216 12.10 -7.62 7.55
C PRO A 216 12.99 -6.42 7.78
N HIS A 217 12.66 -5.27 7.18
CA HIS A 217 13.38 -4.04 7.44
C HIS A 217 13.39 -3.72 8.92
N THR A 218 12.24 -3.81 9.58
CA THR A 218 12.06 -3.48 10.99
C THR A 218 12.60 -4.56 11.95
N GLY A 219 13.18 -5.66 11.44
CA GLY A 219 13.57 -6.82 12.24
C GLY A 219 12.39 -7.71 12.68
N LYS A 220 11.15 -7.36 12.34
CA LYS A 220 9.93 -8.14 12.61
C LYS A 220 9.07 -8.27 11.37
N ARG A 221 8.55 -9.47 11.10
CA ARG A 221 7.77 -9.75 9.87
C ARG A 221 6.26 -9.75 10.08
N ALA A 222 5.57 -9.19 9.12
CA ALA A 222 4.20 -9.55 8.81
C ALA A 222 4.16 -10.24 7.45
N LYS A 223 3.11 -11.01 7.21
CA LYS A 223 2.85 -11.66 5.92
C LYS A 223 1.44 -11.33 5.47
N SER A 224 1.27 -11.30 4.16
CA SER A 224 -0.02 -11.18 3.50
C SER A 224 -0.08 -12.21 2.39
N THR A 225 -1.26 -12.72 2.05
CA THR A 225 -1.46 -13.50 0.81
C THR A 225 -0.42 -14.62 0.51
N TRP A 226 0.16 -15.28 1.53
CA TRP A 226 1.02 -16.48 1.44
C TRP A 226 1.79 -16.62 0.12
N GLU A 227 2.79 -15.77 -0.12
CA GLU A 227 3.66 -15.89 -1.28
C GLU A 227 5.03 -16.47 -0.87
N ASP A 228 5.31 -17.71 -1.27
CA ASP A 228 6.65 -18.27 -1.20
C ASP A 228 7.22 -18.31 -2.64
N GLY A 229 8.06 -17.30 -2.93
CA GLY A 229 8.48 -16.90 -4.28
C GLY A 229 9.69 -17.64 -4.84
N THR A 230 9.99 -18.88 -4.43
CA THR A 230 11.15 -19.63 -4.99
C THR A 230 10.89 -21.06 -5.45
N GLY A 231 9.75 -21.66 -5.15
CA GLY A 231 9.36 -22.96 -5.72
C GLY A 231 8.46 -22.83 -6.92
N GLY A 232 8.12 -23.97 -7.52
CA GLY A 232 7.13 -24.06 -8.59
C GLY A 232 5.77 -23.48 -8.18
N THR A 233 4.73 -23.72 -8.97
CA THR A 233 3.35 -23.26 -8.72
C THR A 233 2.74 -23.66 -7.36
N ARG A 234 3.50 -24.38 -6.50
CA ARG A 234 3.06 -25.05 -5.29
C ARG A 234 3.22 -24.30 -3.97
N GLU A 235 3.83 -23.13 -4.01
CA GLU A 235 4.30 -22.45 -2.79
C GLU A 235 3.48 -21.20 -2.42
N SER A 236 2.44 -20.85 -3.20
CA SER A 236 1.55 -19.75 -2.86
C SER A 236 0.08 -20.09 -3.05
N LEU A 237 -0.71 -19.93 -1.98
CA LEU A 237 -2.17 -20.05 -2.05
C LEU A 237 -2.77 -18.99 -2.98
N ALA A 238 -2.21 -17.78 -2.99
CA ALA A 238 -2.64 -16.71 -3.90
C ALA A 238 -2.34 -17.07 -5.36
N ARG A 239 -1.17 -17.66 -5.65
CA ARG A 239 -0.80 -18.10 -7.02
C ARG A 239 -1.67 -19.24 -7.52
N TYR A 240 -1.97 -20.22 -6.65
CA TYR A 240 -2.90 -21.30 -7.00
C TYR A 240 -4.29 -20.78 -7.30
N TRP A 241 -4.81 -19.94 -6.41
CA TRP A 241 -6.10 -19.32 -6.60
C TRP A 241 -6.12 -18.53 -7.92
N TRP A 242 -5.07 -17.74 -8.17
CA TRP A 242 -4.92 -16.94 -9.38
C TRP A 242 -4.96 -17.76 -10.67
N ALA A 243 -4.14 -18.82 -10.74
CA ALA A 243 -3.98 -19.65 -11.94
C ALA A 243 -5.30 -20.30 -12.42
N HIS A 244 -6.35 -20.24 -11.59
CA HIS A 244 -7.67 -20.78 -11.87
C HIS A 244 -8.77 -19.71 -11.91
N THR A 245 -8.40 -18.43 -12.05
CA THR A 245 -9.33 -17.31 -12.20
C THR A 245 -9.01 -16.49 -13.45
N PRO A 246 -10.01 -15.95 -14.16
CA PRO A 246 -11.45 -16.12 -13.92
C PRO A 246 -11.90 -17.57 -14.15
N ASN A 247 -12.95 -18.00 -13.44
CA ASN A 247 -13.50 -19.35 -13.60
C ASN A 247 -13.95 -19.56 -15.04
N THR A 248 -13.45 -20.60 -15.71
CA THR A 248 -13.75 -20.88 -17.12
C THR A 248 -15.21 -21.23 -17.39
N LEU A 249 -15.97 -21.63 -16.37
CA LEU A 249 -17.40 -21.97 -16.51
C LEU A 249 -18.29 -20.73 -16.61
N ASN A 250 -17.95 -19.63 -15.92
CA ASN A 250 -18.85 -18.48 -15.78
C ASN A 250 -18.15 -17.11 -15.83
N GLY A 251 -16.84 -17.06 -16.03
CA GLY A 251 -16.05 -15.84 -16.11
C GLY A 251 -15.89 -15.09 -14.79
N VAL A 252 -16.33 -15.65 -13.66
CA VAL A 252 -16.24 -14.99 -12.35
C VAL A 252 -14.81 -15.03 -11.84
N ALA A 253 -14.27 -13.88 -11.47
CA ALA A 253 -13.07 -13.77 -10.66
C ALA A 253 -13.49 -13.57 -9.20
N PRO A 254 -13.33 -14.58 -8.31
CA PRO A 254 -13.58 -14.37 -6.90
C PRO A 254 -12.72 -13.22 -6.34
N MET A 255 -13.13 -12.68 -5.21
CA MET A 255 -12.43 -11.57 -4.57
C MET A 255 -11.92 -12.03 -3.20
N GLN A 256 -10.62 -11.94 -2.96
CA GLN A 256 -10.00 -12.36 -1.70
C GLN A 256 -9.63 -11.16 -0.83
N PRO A 257 -9.95 -11.15 0.48
CA PRO A 257 -9.45 -10.13 1.39
C PRO A 257 -7.92 -10.15 1.50
N PHE A 258 -7.32 -9.00 1.76
CA PHE A 258 -5.91 -8.93 2.16
C PHE A 258 -5.79 -9.30 3.64
N TYR A 259 -5.52 -10.58 3.89
CA TYR A 259 -5.27 -11.10 5.24
C TYR A 259 -3.85 -10.80 5.66
N VAL A 260 -3.68 -10.29 6.88
CA VAL A 260 -2.39 -9.99 7.49
C VAL A 260 -2.15 -10.93 8.66
N PHE A 261 -0.95 -11.48 8.69
CA PHE A 261 -0.45 -12.34 9.75
C PHE A 261 0.83 -11.72 10.32
N VAL A 262 1.03 -11.82 11.63
CA VAL A 262 2.24 -11.28 12.30
C VAL A 262 3.08 -12.42 12.85
N GLU A 263 4.40 -12.27 12.72
CA GLU A 263 5.39 -13.21 13.22
C GLU A 263 5.39 -13.24 14.76
N ARG A 264 5.47 -14.46 15.30
CA ARG A 264 5.64 -14.78 16.72
C ARG A 264 7.12 -15.10 17.00
N PRO A 265 7.59 -15.02 18.26
CA PRO A 265 9.00 -15.24 18.60
C PRO A 265 9.59 -16.60 18.19
N ASP A 266 8.74 -17.62 18.07
CA ASP A 266 9.09 -18.97 17.61
C ASP A 266 9.16 -19.11 16.08
N GLY A 267 8.93 -18.01 15.34
CA GLY A 267 8.98 -17.96 13.88
C GLY A 267 7.67 -18.38 13.19
N TYR A 268 6.64 -18.76 13.95
CA TYR A 268 5.31 -18.99 13.40
C TYR A 268 4.53 -17.68 13.22
N PHE A 269 3.39 -17.74 12.53
CA PHE A 269 2.57 -16.58 12.23
C PHE A 269 1.18 -16.74 12.83
N SER A 270 0.68 -15.67 13.45
CA SER A 270 -0.71 -15.61 13.94
C SER A 270 -1.56 -14.70 13.05
N PRO A 271 -2.82 -15.05 12.78
CA PRO A 271 -3.76 -14.14 12.12
C PRO A 271 -3.87 -12.82 12.89
N PHE A 272 -3.67 -11.69 12.21
CA PHE A 272 -3.64 -10.36 12.83
C PHE A 272 -4.74 -9.42 12.33
N GLY A 273 -5.28 -9.65 11.14
CA GLY A 273 -6.44 -8.91 10.68
C GLY A 273 -6.54 -8.89 9.17
N TYR A 274 -7.41 -8.04 8.65
CA TYR A 274 -7.59 -7.86 7.21
C TYR A 274 -8.17 -6.49 6.88
N THR A 275 -8.17 -6.12 5.59
CA THR A 275 -8.89 -4.93 5.11
C THR A 275 -10.25 -5.34 4.52
N PRO A 276 -11.39 -4.99 5.15
CA PRO A 276 -12.70 -5.37 4.62
C PRO A 276 -13.06 -4.62 3.34
N HIS A 277 -12.36 -3.52 3.04
CA HIS A 277 -12.66 -2.64 1.91
C HIS A 277 -11.80 -2.87 0.67
N LEU A 278 -10.76 -3.69 0.78
CA LEU A 278 -9.89 -4.04 -0.33
C LEU A 278 -9.98 -5.54 -0.61
N ARG A 279 -9.99 -5.89 -1.89
CA ARG A 279 -9.99 -7.27 -2.33
C ARG A 279 -8.96 -7.49 -3.40
N TYR A 280 -8.09 -8.46 -3.21
CA TYR A 280 -7.28 -9.00 -4.28
C TYR A 280 -8.17 -9.71 -5.31
N MET A 281 -7.97 -9.46 -6.61
CA MET A 281 -8.78 -10.10 -7.64
C MET A 281 -8.12 -10.15 -9.02
N ASN A 282 -8.64 -11.02 -9.88
CA ASN A 282 -8.33 -11.01 -11.30
C ASN A 282 -9.16 -9.97 -12.07
N ILE A 283 -8.48 -8.96 -12.64
CA ILE A 283 -9.09 -7.83 -13.33
C ILE A 283 -9.19 -8.02 -14.86
N GLN A 284 -8.99 -9.24 -15.38
CA GLN A 284 -9.03 -9.52 -16.82
C GLN A 284 -10.28 -8.97 -17.51
N HIS A 285 -11.45 -9.17 -16.90
CA HIS A 285 -12.75 -8.72 -17.43
C HIS A 285 -13.23 -7.38 -16.87
N TYR A 286 -12.37 -6.65 -16.15
CA TYR A 286 -12.72 -5.39 -15.50
C TYR A 286 -11.89 -4.24 -16.07
N THR A 287 -12.52 -3.13 -16.42
CA THR A 287 -11.80 -1.91 -16.79
C THR A 287 -11.25 -1.25 -15.54
N ALA A 288 -10.03 -0.71 -15.61
CA ALA A 288 -9.45 0.04 -14.49
C ALA A 288 -10.28 1.31 -14.23
N ALA A 289 -10.42 1.67 -12.95
CA ALA A 289 -11.14 2.86 -12.51
C ALA A 289 -12.64 2.92 -12.90
N GLU A 290 -13.23 1.81 -13.34
CA GLU A 290 -14.68 1.72 -13.60
C GLU A 290 -15.40 0.97 -12.46
N PRO A 291 -16.54 1.50 -11.97
CA PRO A 291 -17.37 0.79 -11.01
C PRO A 291 -18.00 -0.48 -11.60
N PHE A 292 -18.11 -1.52 -10.79
CA PHE A 292 -18.84 -2.75 -11.09
C PHE A 292 -19.59 -3.24 -9.85
N ALA A 293 -20.67 -4.00 -10.06
CA ALA A 293 -21.50 -4.51 -8.98
C ALA A 293 -21.27 -6.01 -8.73
N ILE A 294 -21.25 -6.40 -7.45
CA ILE A 294 -21.39 -7.79 -7.01
C ILE A 294 -22.51 -7.84 -5.99
N GLY A 295 -23.67 -8.37 -6.41
CA GLY A 295 -24.88 -8.35 -5.59
C GLY A 295 -25.32 -6.92 -5.29
N ARG A 296 -25.30 -6.54 -3.99
CA ARG A 296 -25.65 -5.19 -3.52
C ARG A 296 -24.44 -4.29 -3.28
N GLU A 297 -23.23 -4.80 -3.47
CA GLU A 297 -22.01 -4.04 -3.25
C GLU A 297 -21.48 -3.52 -4.59
N GLU A 298 -21.01 -2.28 -4.58
CA GLU A 298 -20.30 -1.66 -5.70
C GLU A 298 -18.81 -1.64 -5.39
N TRP A 299 -17.99 -1.88 -6.41
CA TRP A 299 -16.55 -2.02 -6.31
C TRP A 299 -15.89 -1.31 -7.49
N MET A 300 -14.64 -0.88 -7.34
CA MET A 300 -13.84 -0.32 -8.43
C MET A 300 -12.51 -1.05 -8.50
N ALA A 301 -12.14 -1.53 -9.69
CA ALA A 301 -10.93 -2.30 -9.91
C ALA A 301 -9.76 -1.41 -10.33
N PHE A 302 -8.57 -1.72 -9.82
CA PHE A 302 -7.31 -1.12 -10.23
C PHE A 302 -6.27 -2.22 -10.48
N PRO A 303 -5.39 -2.06 -11.48
CA PRO A 303 -4.24 -2.94 -11.64
C PRO A 303 -3.26 -2.75 -10.49
N GLY A 304 -2.42 -3.76 -10.23
CA GLY A 304 -1.29 -3.58 -9.33
C GLY A 304 -0.28 -2.55 -9.86
N HIS A 305 -0.13 -2.47 -11.18
CA HIS A 305 0.66 -1.45 -11.86
C HIS A 305 0.03 -1.09 -13.21
N SER A 306 -0.05 -2.04 -14.14
CA SER A 306 -0.67 -1.82 -15.45
C SER A 306 -1.34 -3.09 -15.97
N LYS A 307 -2.61 -2.95 -16.39
CA LYS A 307 -3.39 -4.06 -16.95
C LYS A 307 -2.78 -4.48 -18.29
N ASN A 308 -2.56 -5.78 -18.47
CA ASN A 308 -1.84 -6.39 -19.60
C ASN A 308 -0.39 -5.92 -19.77
N GLY A 309 0.14 -5.15 -18.81
CA GLY A 309 1.53 -4.72 -18.76
C GLY A 309 2.27 -5.46 -17.66
N LYS A 310 2.98 -4.71 -16.79
CA LYS A 310 3.80 -5.29 -15.73
C LYS A 310 2.97 -6.16 -14.79
N SER A 311 1.79 -5.69 -14.39
CA SER A 311 0.92 -6.45 -13.51
C SER A 311 -0.01 -7.43 -14.23
N GLY A 312 0.14 -7.67 -15.53
CA GLY A 312 -0.74 -8.60 -16.27
C GLY A 312 -2.22 -8.34 -15.99
N ALA A 313 -2.97 -9.37 -15.60
CA ALA A 313 -4.35 -9.21 -15.17
C ALA A 313 -4.51 -9.00 -13.65
N HIS A 314 -3.42 -8.91 -12.88
CA HIS A 314 -3.39 -8.77 -11.42
C HIS A 314 -3.79 -7.37 -10.96
N GLY A 315 -4.73 -7.34 -10.01
CA GLY A 315 -5.21 -6.11 -9.44
C GLY A 315 -5.93 -6.30 -8.12
N TYR A 316 -6.60 -5.24 -7.72
CA TYR A 316 -7.40 -5.21 -6.52
C TYR A 316 -8.65 -4.38 -6.76
N ALA A 317 -9.72 -4.73 -6.06
CA ALA A 317 -10.93 -3.95 -5.98
C ALA A 317 -11.02 -3.19 -4.67
N VAL A 318 -11.56 -1.98 -4.76
CA VAL A 318 -11.86 -1.10 -3.65
C VAL A 318 -13.37 -0.98 -3.54
N ARG A 319 -13.90 -1.13 -2.33
CA ARG A 319 -15.33 -0.98 -2.09
C ARG A 319 -15.76 0.46 -2.36
N LEU A 320 -16.85 0.61 -3.11
CA LEU A 320 -17.60 1.84 -3.25
C LEU A 320 -18.86 1.73 -2.39
N VAL A 321 -19.29 2.84 -1.80
CA VAL A 321 -20.62 2.95 -1.22
C VAL A 321 -21.30 4.15 -1.85
N ARG A 322 -22.40 3.87 -2.55
CA ARG A 322 -23.44 4.85 -2.83
C ARG A 322 -24.46 4.85 -1.70
#